data_AF-A0A8C4QVQ1-F1
#
_entry.id   AF-A0A8C4QVQ1-F1
#
_cell.length_a   1.000
_cell.length_b   1.000
_cell.length_c   1.000
_cell.angle_alpha   90.00
_cell.angle_beta   90.00
_cell.angle_gamma   90.00
#
_symmetry.space_group_name_H-M   'P 1'
#
loop_
_entity.id
_entity.type
_entity.pdbx_description
1 polymer ?
#
loop_
_entity_poly.entity_id
_entity_poly.type
_entity_poly.pdbx_seq_one_letter_code
_entity_poly.pdbx_strand_id
1 'polypeptide(L)'
;MAGSQLPEDEAWERDKENVKLLRGGRPVESLNLALQAPENNEMCVLLQKQRQFELDLRFYDGDDPLSVWDRFIAWTEQMFPQGGKGSKLLELLERLLQTFVDDERYRNSQRFLNHCLKLASMMKEPLDVYSFLSNRGIGKTLALLYINWAQEYEARGDMVKADEVYRLGLQHHAQPLELL
;
A
#
# COMPACT_ATOMS: atom_id res chain seq x y z
N MET A 1 -38.10 32.18 -19.91
CA MET A 1 -37.61 31.67 -18.62
C MET A 1 -37.80 30.17 -18.61
N ALA A 2 -36.73 29.41 -18.81
CA ALA A 2 -36.65 28.00 -18.46
C ALA A 2 -35.18 27.75 -18.15
N GLY A 3 -34.88 27.58 -16.86
CA GLY A 3 -33.54 27.41 -16.34
C GLY A 3 -32.94 26.11 -16.85
N SER A 4 -31.75 26.21 -17.41
CA SER A 4 -30.88 25.12 -17.80
C SER A 4 -30.47 24.32 -16.56
N GLN A 5 -30.98 23.09 -16.44
CA GLN A 5 -30.42 22.08 -15.54
C GLN A 5 -29.02 21.73 -16.08
N LEU A 6 -27.97 22.10 -15.35
CA LEU A 6 -26.59 21.71 -15.64
C LEU A 6 -26.39 20.21 -15.29
N PRO A 7 -25.57 19.45 -16.04
CA PRO A 7 -25.36 18.02 -15.80
C PRO A 7 -24.53 17.74 -14.53
N GLU A 8 -24.76 16.57 -13.94
CA GLU A 8 -24.18 15.98 -12.72
C GLU A 8 -22.65 15.71 -12.76
N ASP A 9 -21.84 16.58 -13.34
CA ASP A 9 -20.38 16.36 -13.51
C ASP A 9 -19.50 17.06 -12.45
N GLU A 10 -20.06 17.58 -11.35
CA GLU A 10 -19.33 18.43 -10.38
C GLU A 10 -19.01 17.78 -9.02
N ALA A 11 -19.32 16.49 -8.82
CA ALA A 11 -19.05 15.84 -7.53
C ALA A 11 -17.53 15.73 -7.23
N TRP A 12 -16.71 15.44 -8.24
CA TRP A 12 -15.25 15.38 -8.11
C TRP A 12 -14.60 16.78 -7.99
N GLU A 13 -15.23 17.82 -8.55
CA GLU A 13 -14.76 19.20 -8.41
C GLU A 13 -14.97 19.74 -6.99
N ARG A 14 -16.06 19.32 -6.32
CA ARG A 14 -16.35 19.71 -4.92
C ARG A 14 -15.36 19.13 -3.92
N ASP A 15 -14.88 17.90 -4.13
CA ASP A 15 -14.08 17.16 -3.14
C ASP A 15 -12.61 16.97 -3.55
N LYS A 16 -12.15 17.66 -4.61
CA LYS A 16 -10.76 17.60 -5.10
C LYS A 16 -9.70 17.91 -4.04
N GLU A 17 -10.03 18.70 -3.02
CA GLU A 17 -9.11 19.05 -1.93
C GLU A 17 -8.96 17.94 -0.87
N ASN A 18 -9.86 16.94 -0.84
CA ASN A 18 -9.89 15.86 0.16
C ASN A 18 -9.38 14.50 -0.36
N VAL A 19 -9.01 14.40 -1.64
CA VAL A 19 -8.54 13.16 -2.25
C VAL A 19 -7.02 13.06 -2.12
N LYS A 20 -6.54 12.10 -1.32
CA LYS A 20 -5.10 11.83 -1.24
C LYS A 20 -4.59 11.39 -2.62
N LEU A 21 -3.55 12.06 -3.11
CA LEU A 21 -2.90 11.74 -4.38
C LEU A 21 -2.26 10.34 -4.29
N LEU A 22 -2.63 9.46 -5.21
CA LEU A 22 -2.01 8.13 -5.38
C LEU A 22 -1.09 8.17 -6.60
N ARG A 23 0.14 7.63 -6.48
CA ARG A 23 1.12 7.60 -7.58
C ARG A 23 0.65 6.84 -8.84
N GLY A 24 -0.41 6.04 -8.75
CA GLY A 24 -0.98 5.24 -9.86
C GLY A 24 -2.34 5.71 -10.39
N GLY A 25 -2.89 6.84 -9.92
CA GLY A 25 -4.23 7.31 -10.29
C GLY A 25 -5.39 6.51 -9.68
N ARG A 26 -6.64 6.91 -9.99
CA ARG A 26 -7.88 6.20 -9.57
C ARG A 26 -8.90 6.19 -10.73
N PRO A 27 -9.67 5.10 -10.91
CA PRO A 27 -10.83 5.10 -11.80
C PRO A 27 -11.92 6.06 -11.28
N VAL A 28 -12.41 6.97 -12.14
CA VAL A 28 -13.42 8.00 -11.80
C VAL A 28 -14.74 7.38 -11.31
N GLU A 29 -15.12 6.22 -11.85
CA GLU A 29 -16.33 5.49 -11.47
C GLU A 29 -16.30 5.04 -10.01
N SER A 30 -15.14 4.59 -9.51
CA SER A 30 -14.97 4.18 -8.11
C SER A 30 -15.05 5.36 -7.15
N LEU A 31 -14.64 6.55 -7.60
CA LEU A 31 -14.73 7.79 -6.84
C LEU A 31 -16.18 8.28 -6.77
N ASN A 32 -16.89 8.33 -7.90
CA ASN A 32 -18.30 8.75 -7.95
C ASN A 32 -19.20 7.82 -7.15
N LEU A 33 -18.97 6.50 -7.20
CA LEU A 33 -19.70 5.53 -6.37
C LEU A 33 -19.53 5.81 -4.88
N ALA A 34 -18.30 6.08 -4.42
CA ALA A 34 -18.01 6.36 -3.01
C ALA A 34 -18.57 7.71 -2.51
N LEU A 35 -18.97 8.62 -3.41
CA LEU A 35 -19.47 9.95 -3.09
C LEU A 35 -21.00 10.07 -3.15
N GLN A 36 -21.71 9.14 -3.80
CA GLN A 36 -23.13 9.29 -4.14
C GLN A 36 -24.11 8.38 -3.39
N ALA A 37 -23.68 7.30 -2.70
CA ALA A 37 -24.66 6.35 -2.16
C ALA A 37 -25.11 6.66 -0.72
N PRO A 38 -26.36 6.29 -0.36
CA PRO A 38 -26.91 6.50 0.98
C PRO A 38 -26.24 5.58 2.02
N GLU A 39 -25.78 6.19 3.13
CA GLU A 39 -24.88 5.61 4.14
C GLU A 39 -25.26 4.20 4.66
N ASN A 40 -26.56 3.90 4.77
CA ASN A 40 -27.05 2.64 5.35
C ASN A 40 -26.95 1.42 4.42
N ASN A 41 -27.07 1.59 3.10
CA ASN A 41 -26.98 0.48 2.15
C ASN A 41 -25.51 0.20 1.77
N GLU A 42 -24.72 1.26 1.66
CA GLU A 42 -23.28 1.19 1.40
C GLU A 42 -22.52 0.44 2.49
N MET A 43 -22.76 0.77 3.76
CA MET A 43 -22.07 0.11 4.87
C MET A 43 -22.29 -1.41 4.86
N CYS A 44 -23.50 -1.87 4.51
CA CYS A 44 -23.83 -3.29 4.41
C CYS A 44 -23.05 -3.98 3.28
N VAL A 45 -23.03 -3.38 2.09
CA VAL A 45 -22.28 -3.90 0.91
C VAL A 45 -20.77 -3.94 1.18
N LEU A 46 -20.22 -2.92 1.86
CA LEU A 46 -18.81 -2.87 2.23
C LEU A 46 -18.43 -3.95 3.25
N LEU A 47 -19.26 -4.16 4.27
CA LEU A 47 -19.05 -5.21 5.26
C LEU A 47 -19.16 -6.60 4.62
N GLN A 48 -20.08 -6.79 3.67
CA GLN A 48 -20.20 -8.05 2.93
C GLN A 48 -18.98 -8.33 2.06
N LYS A 49 -18.49 -7.32 1.33
CA LYS A 49 -17.28 -7.47 0.51
C LYS A 49 -16.03 -7.70 1.37
N GLN A 50 -15.90 -7.02 2.51
CA GLN A 50 -14.84 -7.29 3.48
C GLN A 50 -14.90 -8.75 3.96
N ARG A 51 -16.09 -9.26 4.31
CA ARG A 51 -16.27 -10.66 4.73
C ARG A 51 -15.85 -11.64 3.64
N GLN A 52 -16.14 -11.35 2.38
CA GLN A 52 -15.72 -12.21 1.26
C GLN A 52 -14.19 -12.30 1.19
N PHE A 53 -13.48 -11.18 1.30
CA PHE A 53 -12.01 -11.21 1.33
C PHE A 53 -11.45 -12.01 2.51
N GLU A 54 -12.05 -11.91 3.70
CA GLU A 54 -11.64 -12.70 4.86
C GLU A 54 -11.87 -14.21 4.66
N LEU A 55 -12.95 -14.58 3.97
CA LEU A 55 -13.20 -15.98 3.58
C LEU A 55 -12.17 -16.45 2.55
N ASP A 56 -11.88 -15.62 1.54
CA ASP A 56 -10.86 -15.93 0.53
C ASP A 56 -9.50 -16.10 1.21
N LEU A 57 -9.09 -15.22 2.13
CA LEU A 57 -7.83 -15.37 2.87
C LEU A 57 -7.73 -16.68 3.66
N ARG A 58 -8.86 -17.21 4.15
CA ARG A 58 -8.90 -18.42 4.97
C ARG A 58 -8.96 -19.71 4.15
N PHE A 59 -9.69 -19.68 3.03
CA PHE A 59 -10.05 -20.87 2.27
C PHE A 59 -9.38 -20.94 0.89
N TYR A 60 -8.59 -19.94 0.52
CA TYR A 60 -7.85 -19.96 -0.74
C TYR A 60 -6.82 -21.08 -0.75
N ASP A 61 -6.91 -21.92 -1.78
CA ASP A 61 -6.10 -23.11 -2.01
C ASP A 61 -5.24 -23.02 -3.27
N GLY A 62 -5.19 -21.85 -3.90
CA GLY A 62 -4.37 -21.60 -5.10
C GLY A 62 -2.88 -21.40 -4.82
N ASP A 63 -2.10 -21.38 -5.90
CA ASP A 63 -0.63 -21.37 -5.83
C ASP A 63 -0.03 -20.04 -5.33
N ASP A 64 -0.76 -18.93 -5.48
CA ASP A 64 -0.30 -17.57 -5.11
C ASP A 64 -1.20 -16.91 -4.05
N PRO A 65 -1.09 -17.29 -2.76
CA PRO A 65 -1.87 -16.68 -1.69
C PRO A 65 -1.73 -15.15 -1.61
N LEU A 66 -0.57 -14.59 -1.96
CA LEU A 66 -0.35 -13.14 -1.95
C LEU A 66 -1.31 -12.39 -2.89
N SER A 67 -1.79 -13.02 -3.97
CA SER A 67 -2.75 -12.42 -4.90
C SER A 67 -4.10 -12.05 -4.26
N VAL A 68 -4.53 -12.78 -3.22
CA VAL A 68 -5.76 -12.46 -2.47
C VAL A 68 -5.55 -11.18 -1.67
N TRP A 69 -4.38 -11.05 -1.05
CA TRP A 69 -3.99 -9.87 -0.30
C TRP A 69 -3.83 -8.64 -1.19
N ASP A 70 -3.20 -8.77 -2.36
CA ASP A 70 -3.06 -7.69 -3.34
C ASP A 70 -4.44 -7.09 -3.68
N ARG A 71 -5.43 -7.95 -3.95
CA ARG A 71 -6.81 -7.54 -4.25
C ARG A 71 -7.50 -6.91 -3.05
N PHE A 72 -7.30 -7.45 -1.84
CA PHE A 72 -7.92 -6.92 -0.63
C PHE A 72 -7.35 -5.55 -0.24
N ILE A 73 -6.04 -5.36 -0.38
CA ILE A 73 -5.37 -4.08 -0.13
C ILE A 73 -5.82 -3.04 -1.16
N ALA A 74 -5.82 -3.38 -2.44
CA ALA A 74 -6.30 -2.48 -3.49
C ALA A 74 -7.76 -2.05 -3.26
N TRP A 75 -8.63 -2.98 -2.86
CA TRP A 75 -10.00 -2.66 -2.51
C TRP A 75 -10.09 -1.71 -1.29
N THR A 76 -9.30 -2.00 -0.25
CA THR A 76 -9.25 -1.16 0.96
C THR A 76 -8.83 0.28 0.65
N GLU A 77 -7.85 0.45 -0.24
CA GLU A 77 -7.37 1.77 -0.69
C GLU A 77 -8.40 2.56 -1.52
N GLN A 78 -9.20 1.85 -2.31
CA GLN A 78 -10.28 2.47 -3.09
C GLN A 78 -11.42 2.95 -2.20
N MET A 79 -11.78 2.18 -1.17
CA MET A 79 -12.94 2.50 -0.33
C MET A 79 -12.68 3.59 0.71
N PHE A 80 -11.42 3.87 1.06
CA PHE A 80 -11.07 4.83 2.12
C PHE A 80 -10.12 5.94 1.62
N PRO A 81 -10.59 6.82 0.70
CA PRO A 81 -9.75 7.81 0.02
C PRO A 81 -9.23 8.94 0.92
N GLN A 82 -9.97 9.31 1.97
CA GLN A 82 -9.64 10.44 2.85
C GLN A 82 -8.66 10.10 3.99
N GLY A 83 -8.09 8.89 4.03
CA GLY A 83 -7.17 8.48 5.11
C GLY A 83 -7.83 8.30 6.49
N GLY A 84 -9.08 8.73 6.69
CA GLY A 84 -9.93 8.31 7.78
C GLY A 84 -10.29 6.84 7.61
N LYS A 85 -9.69 5.96 8.43
CA LYS A 85 -9.51 4.49 8.32
C LYS A 85 -8.10 4.01 7.96
N GLY A 86 -7.08 4.86 8.13
CA GLY A 86 -5.67 4.44 8.11
C GLY A 86 -5.36 3.21 8.99
N SER A 87 -6.13 2.99 10.08
CA SER A 87 -5.97 1.79 10.91
C SER A 87 -6.29 0.49 10.17
N LYS A 88 -7.33 0.43 9.33
CA LYS A 88 -7.71 -0.83 8.66
C LYS A 88 -6.70 -1.26 7.61
N LEU A 89 -6.17 -0.31 6.84
CA LEU A 89 -5.11 -0.60 5.87
C LEU A 89 -3.81 -0.96 6.60
N LEU A 90 -3.48 -0.25 7.69
CA LEU A 90 -2.32 -0.56 8.53
C LEU A 90 -2.41 -1.99 9.10
N GLU A 91 -3.51 -2.31 9.78
CA GLU A 91 -3.79 -3.64 10.33
C GLU A 91 -3.72 -4.73 9.24
N LEU A 92 -4.23 -4.46 8.05
CA LEU A 92 -4.18 -5.41 6.93
C LEU A 92 -2.74 -5.64 6.45
N LEU A 93 -1.92 -4.58 6.36
CA LEU A 93 -0.51 -4.68 5.98
C LEU A 93 0.34 -5.37 7.07
N GLU A 94 0.06 -5.13 8.35
CA GLU A 94 0.70 -5.82 9.47
C GLU A 94 0.39 -7.32 9.44
N ARG A 95 -0.88 -7.69 9.23
CA ARG A 95 -1.29 -9.08 9.06
C ARG A 95 -0.63 -9.74 7.85
N LEU A 96 -0.52 -9.02 6.73
CA LEU A 96 0.19 -9.48 5.54
C LEU A 96 1.65 -9.77 5.87
N LEU A 97 2.34 -8.85 6.54
CA LEU A 97 3.74 -9.03 6.92
C LEU A 97 3.90 -10.25 7.82
N GLN A 98 3.07 -10.41 8.85
CA GLN A 98 3.11 -11.57 9.74
C GLN A 98 2.83 -12.89 9.02
N THR A 99 2.00 -12.87 7.98
CA THR A 99 1.63 -14.08 7.22
C THR A 99 2.78 -14.56 6.33
N PHE A 100 3.52 -13.65 5.70
CA PHE A 100 4.52 -13.98 4.67
C PHE A 100 5.98 -13.76 5.09
N VAL A 101 6.25 -13.23 6.29
CA VAL A 101 7.63 -12.94 6.76
C VAL A 101 8.56 -14.15 6.68
N ASP A 102 8.03 -15.35 6.95
CA ASP A 102 8.79 -16.61 6.94
C ASP A 102 8.54 -17.45 5.66
N ASP A 103 7.76 -16.93 4.70
CA ASP A 103 7.52 -17.62 3.41
C ASP A 103 8.60 -17.25 2.39
N GLU A 104 9.53 -18.19 2.17
CA GLU A 104 10.68 -17.99 1.28
C GLU A 104 10.29 -17.67 -0.16
N ARG A 105 9.11 -18.09 -0.62
CA ARG A 105 8.63 -17.84 -1.99
C ARG A 105 8.49 -16.35 -2.29
N TYR A 106 8.18 -15.55 -1.26
CA TYR A 106 7.94 -14.11 -1.40
C TYR A 106 9.09 -13.25 -0.90
N ARG A 107 10.16 -13.86 -0.36
CA ARG A 107 11.26 -13.15 0.29
C ARG A 107 11.90 -12.08 -0.58
N ASN A 108 12.08 -12.34 -1.87
CA ASN A 108 12.59 -11.37 -2.86
C ASN A 108 11.52 -10.99 -3.90
N SER A 109 10.24 -11.10 -3.55
CA SER A 109 9.14 -10.64 -4.40
C SER A 109 9.00 -9.13 -4.31
N GLN A 110 9.09 -8.44 -5.46
CA GLN A 110 8.86 -7.00 -5.52
C GLN A 110 7.44 -6.62 -5.08
N ARG A 111 6.43 -7.47 -5.33
CA ARG A 111 5.06 -7.24 -4.85
C ARG A 111 5.02 -7.24 -3.33
N PHE A 112 5.62 -8.25 -2.69
CA PHE A 112 5.64 -8.33 -1.23
C PHE A 112 6.42 -7.15 -0.61
N LEU A 113 7.58 -6.81 -1.18
CA LEU A 113 8.36 -5.67 -0.73
C LEU A 113 7.56 -4.36 -0.84
N ASN A 114 6.84 -4.12 -1.94
CA ASN A 114 5.99 -2.92 -2.09
C ASN A 114 4.96 -2.77 -0.98
N HIS A 115 4.35 -3.87 -0.51
CA HIS A 115 3.43 -3.84 0.63
C HIS A 115 4.16 -3.50 1.93
N CYS A 116 5.35 -4.06 2.14
CA CYS A 116 6.17 -3.75 3.31
C CYS A 116 6.64 -2.28 3.32
N LEU A 117 6.98 -1.72 2.16
CA LEU A 117 7.33 -0.30 2.01
C LEU A 117 6.13 0.61 2.26
N LYS A 118 4.95 0.19 1.80
CA LYS A 118 3.70 0.89 2.11
C LYS A 118 3.44 0.91 3.61
N LEU A 119 3.65 -0.23 4.29
CA LEU A 119 3.58 -0.32 5.75
C LEU A 119 4.56 0.67 6.40
N ALA A 120 5.83 0.66 5.99
CA ALA A 120 6.85 1.57 6.52
C ALA A 120 6.42 3.05 6.42
N SER A 121 5.85 3.47 5.27
CA SER A 121 5.37 4.85 5.06
C SER A 121 4.21 5.28 5.97
N MET A 122 3.53 4.32 6.62
CA MET A 122 2.42 4.55 7.54
C MET A 122 2.84 4.48 9.01
N MET A 123 4.05 4.00 9.30
CA MET A 123 4.57 3.87 10.65
C MET A 123 5.16 5.19 11.16
N LYS A 124 5.11 5.39 12.47
CA LYS A 124 5.79 6.53 13.11
C LYS A 124 7.30 6.44 12.98
N GLU A 125 7.82 5.21 12.97
CA GLU A 125 9.25 4.93 12.89
C GLU A 125 9.53 3.98 11.69
N PRO A 126 9.61 4.50 10.45
CA PRO A 126 9.83 3.69 9.25
C PRO A 126 11.18 2.93 9.26
N LEU A 127 12.21 3.50 9.90
CA LEU A 127 13.55 2.90 9.99
C LEU A 127 13.56 1.53 10.68
N ASP A 128 12.67 1.30 11.65
CA ASP A 128 12.52 0.02 12.31
C ASP A 128 12.01 -1.05 11.34
N VAL A 129 11.09 -0.67 10.44
CA VAL A 129 10.56 -1.56 9.41
C VAL A 129 11.66 -1.93 8.42
N TYR A 130 12.42 -0.96 7.90
CA TYR A 130 13.51 -1.25 6.96
C TYR A 130 14.57 -2.17 7.57
N SER A 131 14.97 -1.88 8.81
CA SER A 131 15.93 -2.69 9.56
C SER A 131 15.40 -4.12 9.76
N PHE A 132 14.12 -4.25 10.11
CA PHE A 132 13.46 -5.55 10.25
C PHE A 132 13.46 -6.35 8.94
N LEU A 133 13.07 -5.73 7.82
CA LEU A 133 13.04 -6.38 6.50
C LEU A 133 14.43 -6.88 6.11
N SER A 134 15.44 -6.03 6.25
CA SER A 134 16.83 -6.40 5.97
C SER A 134 17.31 -7.53 6.88
N ASN A 135 17.05 -7.48 8.19
CA ASN A 135 17.45 -8.54 9.12
C ASN A 135 16.76 -9.88 8.82
N ARG A 136 15.49 -9.85 8.38
CA ARG A 136 14.74 -11.03 7.93
C ARG A 136 15.11 -11.49 6.53
N GLY A 137 15.95 -10.74 5.81
CA GLY A 137 16.34 -11.08 4.46
C GLY A 137 15.28 -10.79 3.40
N ILE A 138 14.25 -10.02 3.74
CA ILE A 138 13.17 -9.65 2.81
C ILE A 138 13.67 -8.52 1.92
N GLY A 139 13.53 -8.69 0.61
CA GLY A 139 13.90 -7.70 -0.40
C GLY A 139 15.41 -7.47 -0.53
N LYS A 140 16.25 -8.35 0.02
CA LYS A 140 17.71 -8.16 0.01
C LYS A 140 18.31 -8.07 -1.39
N THR A 141 17.71 -8.73 -2.37
CA THR A 141 18.18 -8.66 -3.76
C THR A 141 17.52 -7.55 -4.56
N LEU A 142 16.73 -6.67 -3.92
CA LEU A 142 15.95 -5.63 -4.58
C LEU A 142 16.49 -4.26 -4.20
N ALA A 143 17.00 -3.50 -5.18
CA ALA A 143 17.53 -2.15 -4.98
C ALA A 143 16.49 -1.23 -4.31
N LEU A 144 15.21 -1.47 -4.62
CA LEU A 144 14.08 -0.73 -4.06
C LEU A 144 14.08 -0.66 -2.52
N LEU A 145 14.52 -1.71 -1.83
CA LEU A 145 14.61 -1.71 -0.36
C LEU A 145 15.60 -0.64 0.12
N TYR A 146 16.81 -0.68 -0.44
CA TYR A 146 17.92 0.19 -0.04
C TYR A 146 17.66 1.64 -0.41
N ILE A 147 17.06 1.90 -1.58
CA ILE A 147 16.71 3.25 -2.01
C ILE A 147 15.73 3.90 -1.03
N ASN A 148 14.62 3.20 -0.70
CA ASN A 148 13.63 3.77 0.22
C ASN A 148 14.18 3.92 1.64
N TRP A 149 15.04 3.00 2.07
CA TRP A 149 15.67 3.08 3.38
C TRP A 149 16.70 4.21 3.48
N ALA A 150 17.55 4.39 2.47
CA ALA A 150 18.51 5.48 2.42
C ALA A 150 17.80 6.84 2.34
N GLN A 151 16.75 6.96 1.53
CA GLN A 151 15.93 8.17 1.43
C GLN A 151 15.30 8.58 2.77
N GLU A 152 14.91 7.62 3.61
CA GLU A 152 14.42 7.90 4.96
C GLU A 152 15.52 8.48 5.86
N TYR A 153 16.76 8.01 5.74
CA TYR A 153 17.91 8.62 6.44
C TYR A 153 18.25 10.01 5.91
N GLU A 154 18.25 10.20 4.59
CA GLU A 154 18.47 11.51 3.95
C GLU A 154 17.42 12.53 4.41
N ALA A 155 16.14 12.14 4.46
CA ALA A 155 15.05 12.99 4.94
C ALA A 155 15.24 13.45 6.39
N ARG A 156 15.97 12.67 7.20
CA ARG A 156 16.34 12.99 8.59
C ARG A 156 17.68 13.73 8.71
N GLY A 157 18.38 13.94 7.59
CA GLY A 157 19.69 14.59 7.53
C GLY A 157 20.88 13.67 7.87
N ASP A 158 20.67 12.36 8.01
CA ASP A 158 21.73 11.39 8.32
C ASP A 158 22.35 10.83 7.03
N MET A 159 23.14 11.65 6.36
CA MET A 159 23.77 11.30 5.07
C MET A 159 24.78 10.15 5.19
N VAL A 160 25.38 9.97 6.38
CA VAL A 160 26.35 8.89 6.62
C VAL A 160 25.63 7.54 6.61
N LYS A 161 24.50 7.42 7.32
CA LYS A 161 23.72 6.18 7.29
C LYS A 161 23.06 5.92 5.95
N ALA A 162 22.66 6.97 5.23
CA ALA A 162 22.16 6.80 3.86
C ALA A 162 23.21 6.14 2.95
N ASP A 163 24.45 6.62 2.97
CA ASP A 163 25.57 6.02 2.22
C ASP A 163 25.85 4.57 2.63
N GLU A 164 25.84 4.28 3.94
CA GLU A 164 26.00 2.93 4.47
C GLU A 164 24.92 1.97 3.93
N VAL A 165 23.68 2.41 3.83
CA VAL A 165 22.56 1.63 3.28
C VAL A 165 22.73 1.38 1.78
N TYR A 166 23.17 2.38 0.99
CA TYR A 166 23.45 2.17 -0.44
C TYR A 166 24.60 1.18 -0.64
N ARG A 167 25.70 1.33 0.10
CA ARG A 167 26.81 0.36 0.10
C ARG A 167 26.35 -1.04 0.47
N LEU A 168 25.45 -1.18 1.44
CA LEU A 168 24.88 -2.47 1.82
C LEU A 168 24.08 -3.09 0.66
N GLY A 169 23.29 -2.29 -0.07
CA GLY A 169 22.60 -2.73 -1.28
C GLY A 169 23.54 -3.23 -2.37
N LEU A 170 24.64 -2.50 -2.61
CA LEU A 170 25.68 -2.89 -3.55
C LEU A 170 26.37 -4.19 -3.15
N GLN A 171 26.68 -4.37 -1.86
CA GLN A 171 27.24 -5.62 -1.32
C GLN A 171 26.29 -6.81 -1.49
N HIS A 172 24.99 -6.57 -1.44
CA HIS A 172 23.96 -7.59 -1.67
C HIS A 172 23.64 -7.81 -3.16
N HIS A 173 24.32 -7.12 -4.07
CA HIS A 173 24.08 -7.17 -5.52
C HIS A 173 22.61 -6.94 -5.87
N ALA A 174 21.98 -6.02 -5.14
CA ALA A 174 20.56 -5.74 -5.26
C ALA A 174 20.25 -5.11 -6.63
N GLN A 175 19.22 -5.63 -7.29
CA GLN A 175 18.87 -5.29 -8.67
C GLN A 175 17.73 -4.27 -8.74
N PRO A 176 17.73 -3.37 -9.72
CA PRO A 176 18.81 -3.10 -10.68
C PRO A 176 19.98 -2.37 -10.00
N LEU A 177 21.22 -2.80 -10.25
CA LEU A 177 22.39 -2.17 -9.60
C LEU A 177 22.55 -0.71 -9.99
N GLU A 178 22.17 -0.31 -11.21
CA GLU A 178 22.28 1.07 -11.67
C GLU A 178 21.45 2.08 -10.87
N LEU A 179 20.54 1.61 -10.01
CA LEU A 179 19.73 2.46 -9.14
C LEU A 179 20.34 2.70 -7.75
N LEU A 180 21.48 2.07 -7.43
CA LEU A 180 22.20 2.17 -6.15
C LEU A 180 23.52 2.92 -6.31
#